data_AF-A0A7X3K297-F1
#
_entry.id   AF-A0A7X3K297-F1
#
_cell.length_a   1.000
_cell.length_b   1.000
_cell.length_c   1.000
_cell.angle_alpha   90.00
_cell.angle_beta   90.00
_cell.angle_gamma   90.00
#
_symmetry.space_group_name_H-M   'P 1'
#
loop_
_entity.id
_entity.type
_entity.pdbx_description
1 polymer ?
#
loop_
_entity_poly.entity_id
_entity_poly.type
_entity_poly.pdbx_seq_one_letter_code
_entity_poly.pdbx_strand_id
1 'polypeptide(L)'
;MGQYRQAETACQDVLALAEATGQIDHQVNAAQALSRILEAMGDTAAALSMHRLYHNLFVRQSGEAVRRRARVEEIRTEADRLRARTAELADLALSDPLTGIANRRSFDQILDRLVGNPLSVAIVDLDNFKLVNDRHTHIAGDAVLQRVARIMVDQIATHGHVARLGARNLSSSSPRLRWPRRPPSAKACGSRSAMPTGTRSPRT
;
A
#
# COMPACT_ATOMS: atom_id res chain seq x y z
N MET A 1 31.32 -56.62 -8.74
CA MET A 1 31.98 -56.14 -7.49
C MET A 1 32.78 -54.84 -7.68
N GLY A 2 33.55 -54.65 -8.76
CA GLY A 2 34.38 -53.44 -8.94
C GLY A 2 33.61 -52.11 -8.98
N GLN A 3 32.41 -52.08 -9.58
CA GLN A 3 31.57 -50.87 -9.66
C GLN A 3 31.00 -50.45 -8.30
N TYR A 4 30.66 -51.40 -7.42
CA TYR A 4 30.12 -51.10 -6.09
C TYR A 4 31.17 -50.49 -5.16
N ARG A 5 32.42 -50.98 -5.20
CA ARG A 5 33.52 -50.37 -4.43
C ARG A 5 33.84 -48.95 -4.87
N GLN A 6 33.83 -48.68 -6.19
CA GLN A 6 34.02 -47.31 -6.69
C GLN A 6 32.89 -46.37 -6.24
N ALA A 7 31.64 -46.85 -6.25
CA ALA A 7 30.49 -46.08 -5.78
C ALA A 7 30.54 -45.84 -4.26
N GLU A 8 30.98 -46.84 -3.49
CA GLU A 8 31.20 -46.73 -2.04
C GLU A 8 32.21 -45.63 -1.73
N THR A 9 33.40 -45.67 -2.34
CA THR A 9 34.45 -44.65 -2.13
C THR A 9 33.94 -43.26 -2.51
N ALA A 10 33.30 -43.12 -3.68
CA ALA A 10 32.76 -41.83 -4.10
C ALA A 10 31.71 -41.28 -3.12
N CYS A 11 30.84 -42.13 -2.57
CA CYS A 11 29.84 -41.69 -1.60
C CYS A 11 30.45 -41.39 -0.22
N GLN A 12 31.52 -42.09 0.18
CA GLN A 12 32.30 -41.76 1.38
C GLN A 12 32.97 -40.39 1.26
N ASP A 13 33.55 -40.08 0.11
CA ASP A 13 34.16 -38.77 -0.16
C ASP A 13 33.11 -37.64 -0.11
N VAL A 14 31.94 -37.85 -0.70
CA VAL A 14 30.82 -36.90 -0.63
C VAL A 14 30.36 -36.70 0.80
N LEU A 15 30.22 -37.78 1.58
CA LEU A 15 29.81 -37.68 2.98
C LEU A 15 30.84 -36.88 3.79
N ALA A 16 32.13 -37.17 3.64
CA ALA A 16 33.22 -36.45 4.32
C ALA A 16 33.25 -34.96 3.95
N LEU A 17 33.08 -34.62 2.67
CA LEU A 17 33.03 -33.22 2.22
C LEU A 17 31.78 -32.51 2.74
N ALA A 18 30.62 -33.18 2.74
CA ALA A 18 29.38 -32.63 3.26
C ALA A 18 29.42 -32.43 4.78
N GLU A 19 30.11 -33.30 5.52
CA GLU A 19 30.41 -33.12 6.94
C GLU A 19 31.31 -31.91 7.17
N ALA A 20 32.42 -31.78 6.43
CA ALA A 20 33.35 -30.66 6.54
C ALA A 20 32.71 -29.30 6.18
N THR A 21 31.74 -29.29 5.26
CA THR A 21 31.03 -28.06 4.84
C THR A 21 29.72 -27.82 5.59
N GLY A 22 29.29 -28.74 6.47
CA GLY A 22 28.05 -28.62 7.23
C GLY A 22 26.77 -28.74 6.40
N GLN A 23 26.85 -29.30 5.19
CA GLN A 23 25.73 -29.40 4.27
C GLN A 23 24.87 -30.65 4.54
N ILE A 24 23.91 -30.52 5.47
CA ILE A 24 23.08 -31.63 5.96
C ILE A 24 22.35 -32.37 4.82
N ASP A 25 21.82 -31.65 3.82
CA ASP A 25 21.10 -32.26 2.69
C ASP A 25 21.99 -33.27 1.92
N HIS A 26 23.26 -32.94 1.73
CA HIS A 26 24.22 -33.81 1.06
C HIS A 26 24.65 -34.98 1.96
N GLN A 27 24.75 -34.78 3.27
CA GLN A 27 25.01 -35.86 4.23
C GLN A 27 23.86 -36.90 4.23
N VAL A 28 22.60 -36.44 4.21
CA VAL A 28 21.41 -37.32 4.15
C VAL A 28 21.43 -38.19 2.89
N ASN A 29 21.69 -37.57 1.74
CA ASN A 29 21.72 -38.28 0.46
C ASN A 29 22.89 -39.29 0.39
N ALA A 30 24.08 -38.90 0.84
CA ALA A 30 25.25 -39.78 0.85
C ALA A 30 25.08 -40.97 1.81
N ALA A 31 24.56 -40.74 3.02
CA ALA A 31 24.29 -41.81 3.98
C ALA A 31 23.24 -42.81 3.45
N GLN A 32 22.19 -42.35 2.77
CA GLN A 32 21.20 -43.23 2.15
C GLN A 32 21.81 -44.06 1.00
N ALA A 33 22.65 -43.44 0.16
CA ALA A 33 23.32 -44.12 -0.93
C ALA A 33 24.31 -45.19 -0.43
N LEU A 34 25.13 -44.85 0.58
CA LEU A 34 26.06 -45.80 1.21
C LEU A 34 25.33 -46.99 1.84
N SER A 35 24.20 -46.75 2.52
CA SER A 35 23.39 -47.83 3.08
C SER A 35 22.99 -48.86 2.01
N ARG A 36 22.48 -48.41 0.86
CA ARG A 36 22.08 -49.27 -0.25
C ARG A 36 23.26 -49.98 -0.93
N ILE A 37 24.38 -49.29 -1.10
CA ILE A 37 25.59 -49.84 -1.73
C ILE A 37 26.17 -50.96 -0.85
N LEU A 38 26.29 -50.73 0.45
CA LEU A 38 26.80 -51.70 1.42
C LEU A 38 25.89 -52.92 1.54
N GLU A 39 24.57 -52.71 1.52
CA GLU A 39 23.59 -53.80 1.49
C GLU A 39 23.75 -54.66 0.23
N ALA A 40 23.91 -54.04 -0.95
CA ALA A 40 24.15 -54.74 -2.21
C ALA A 40 25.49 -55.51 -2.23
N MET A 41 26.47 -55.09 -1.43
CA MET A 41 27.75 -55.78 -1.23
C MET A 41 27.67 -56.91 -0.19
N GLY A 42 26.55 -57.06 0.51
CA GLY A 42 26.35 -58.05 1.57
C GLY A 42 26.85 -57.63 2.95
N ASP A 43 27.30 -56.37 3.11
CA ASP A 43 27.70 -55.83 4.41
C ASP A 43 26.51 -55.18 5.12
N THR A 44 25.65 -56.03 5.67
CA THR A 44 24.43 -55.61 6.38
C THR A 44 24.74 -54.77 7.61
N ALA A 45 25.88 -54.99 8.27
CA ALA A 45 26.26 -54.27 9.48
C ALA A 45 26.59 -52.81 9.15
N ALA A 46 27.43 -52.58 8.14
CA ALA A 46 27.76 -51.24 7.68
C ALA A 46 26.54 -50.55 7.04
N ALA A 47 25.72 -51.29 6.29
CA ALA A 47 24.48 -50.79 5.72
C ALA A 47 23.50 -50.26 6.78
N LEU A 48 23.32 -50.99 7.89
CA LEU A 48 22.47 -50.58 9.01
C LEU A 48 23.03 -49.34 9.72
N SER A 49 24.36 -49.25 9.88
CA SER A 49 25.00 -48.06 10.44
C SER A 49 24.68 -46.81 9.61
N MET A 50 24.81 -46.93 8.28
CA MET A 50 24.48 -45.84 7.35
C MET A 50 22.98 -45.51 7.32
N HIS A 51 22.13 -46.52 7.43
CA HIS A 51 20.68 -46.30 7.55
C HIS A 51 20.32 -45.51 8.82
N ARG A 52 20.93 -45.83 9.96
CA ARG A 52 20.73 -45.11 11.22
C ARG A 52 21.22 -43.67 11.13
N LEU A 53 22.37 -43.44 10.49
CA LEU A 53 22.89 -42.09 10.24
C LEU A 53 21.92 -41.28 9.37
N TYR A 54 21.48 -41.84 8.24
CA TYR A 54 20.46 -41.25 7.37
C TYR A 54 19.21 -40.85 8.16
N HIS A 55 18.66 -41.76 8.98
CA HIS A 55 17.45 -41.50 9.74
C HIS A 55 17.62 -40.33 10.73
N ASN A 56 18.74 -40.31 11.47
CA ASN A 56 19.04 -39.22 12.41
C ASN A 56 19.19 -37.87 11.71
N LEU A 57 19.92 -37.82 10.61
CA LEU A 57 20.12 -36.60 9.83
C LEU A 57 18.81 -36.12 9.20
N PHE A 58 18.01 -37.04 8.67
CA PHE A 58 16.70 -36.74 8.08
C PHE A 58 15.74 -36.12 9.10
N VAL A 59 15.68 -36.66 10.33
CA VAL A 59 14.86 -36.10 11.41
C VAL A 59 15.32 -34.70 11.79
N ARG A 60 16.65 -34.47 11.90
CA ARG A 60 17.21 -33.14 12.20
C ARG A 60 16.88 -32.12 11.10
N GLN A 61 17.15 -32.48 9.84
CA GLN A 61 16.89 -31.65 8.66
C GLN A 61 15.40 -31.30 8.54
N SER A 62 14.52 -32.29 8.71
CA SER A 62 13.07 -32.12 8.62
C SER A 62 12.55 -31.17 9.69
N GLY A 63 13.04 -31.29 10.93
CA GLY A 63 12.68 -30.38 12.03
C GLY A 63 13.09 -28.93 11.75
N GLU A 64 14.29 -28.72 11.19
CA GLU A 64 14.77 -27.40 10.81
C GLU A 64 14.01 -26.79 9.62
N ALA A 65 13.64 -27.60 8.64
CA ALA A 65 12.84 -27.16 7.50
C ALA A 65 11.44 -26.71 7.94
N VAL A 66 10.79 -27.45 8.85
CA VAL A 66 9.49 -27.07 9.43
C VAL A 66 9.60 -25.76 10.20
N ARG A 67 10.62 -25.59 11.05
CA ARG A 67 10.86 -24.34 11.79
C ARG A 67 11.11 -23.16 10.86
N ARG A 68 11.92 -23.33 9.81
CA ARG A 68 12.15 -22.28 8.79
C ARG A 68 10.86 -21.86 8.09
N ARG A 69 10.04 -22.82 7.68
CA ARG A 69 8.74 -22.55 7.04
C ARG A 69 7.80 -21.80 7.99
N ALA A 70 7.69 -22.25 9.24
CA ALA A 70 6.87 -21.57 10.25
C ALA A 70 7.33 -20.12 10.48
N ARG A 71 8.65 -19.87 10.54
CA ARG A 71 9.20 -18.52 10.72
C ARG A 71 8.92 -17.61 9.53
N VAL A 72 9.04 -18.12 8.31
CA VAL A 72 8.72 -17.34 7.10
C VAL A 72 7.25 -16.95 7.09
N GLU A 73 6.37 -17.88 7.48
CA GLU A 73 4.94 -17.60 7.52
C GLU A 73 4.58 -16.60 8.62
N GLU A 74 5.16 -16.72 9.81
CA GLU A 74 5.03 -15.74 10.89
C GLU A 74 5.42 -14.33 10.42
N ILE A 75 6.59 -14.19 9.79
CA ILE A 75 7.07 -12.91 9.24
C ILE A 75 6.10 -12.35 8.20
N ARG A 76 5.55 -13.19 7.32
CA ARG A 76 4.57 -12.76 6.30
C ARG A 76 3.31 -12.23 6.94
N THR A 77 2.74 -12.98 7.89
CA THR A 77 1.50 -12.57 8.57
C THR A 77 1.66 -11.22 9.29
N GLU A 78 2.80 -11.00 9.94
CA GLU A 78 3.05 -9.73 10.62
C GLU A 78 3.28 -8.58 9.61
N ALA A 79 4.01 -8.84 8.52
CA ALA A 79 4.19 -7.86 7.45
C ALA A 79 2.85 -7.42 6.84
N ASP A 80 1.93 -8.36 6.62
CA ASP A 80 0.61 -8.06 6.08
C ASP A 80 -0.25 -7.29 7.07
N ARG A 81 -0.17 -7.61 8.38
CA ARG A 81 -0.83 -6.85 9.44
C ARG A 81 -0.36 -5.40 9.50
N LEU A 82 0.96 -5.18 9.42
CA LEU A 82 1.54 -3.83 9.40
C LEU A 82 1.10 -3.05 8.16
N ARG A 83 1.09 -3.67 6.99
CA ARG A 83 0.60 -3.05 5.74
C ARG A 83 -0.87 -2.67 5.82
N ALA A 84 -1.71 -3.53 6.38
CA ALA A 84 -3.12 -3.22 6.57
C ALA A 84 -3.31 -2.01 7.50
N ARG A 85 -2.54 -1.94 8.61
CA ARG A 85 -2.64 -0.81 9.54
C ARG A 85 -2.11 0.49 8.95
N THR A 86 -1.03 0.45 8.17
CA THR A 86 -0.54 1.65 7.48
C THR A 86 -1.51 2.12 6.40
N ALA A 87 -2.16 1.19 5.68
CA ALA A 87 -3.22 1.54 4.74
C ALA A 87 -4.41 2.19 5.46
N GLU A 88 -4.86 1.64 6.58
CA GLU A 88 -5.95 2.21 7.39
C GLU A 88 -5.61 3.61 7.93
N LEU A 89 -4.38 3.81 8.44
CA LEU A 89 -3.92 5.14 8.87
C LEU A 89 -3.82 6.13 7.70
N ALA A 90 -3.40 5.65 6.53
CA ALA A 90 -3.34 6.43 5.31
C ALA A 90 -4.74 6.81 4.80
N ASP A 91 -5.73 5.94 4.98
CA ASP A 91 -7.14 6.19 4.66
C ASP A 91 -7.85 7.05 5.71
N LEU A 92 -7.38 7.06 6.97
CA LEU A 92 -7.91 7.98 7.99
C LEU A 92 -7.40 9.41 7.79
N ALA A 93 -6.27 9.60 7.09
CA ALA A 93 -5.70 10.91 6.78
C ALA A 93 -6.30 11.51 5.50
N LEU A 94 -7.62 11.71 5.45
CA LEU A 94 -8.34 12.32 4.33
C LEU A 94 -8.52 13.84 4.46
N SER A 95 -8.17 14.41 5.62
CA SER A 95 -8.22 15.86 5.85
C SER A 95 -6.83 16.48 5.82
N ASP A 96 -6.76 17.76 5.44
CA ASP A 96 -5.59 18.60 5.64
C ASP A 96 -5.46 18.94 7.13
N PRO A 97 -4.35 18.62 7.80
CA PRO A 97 -4.22 18.78 9.25
C PRO A 97 -4.27 20.25 9.71
N LEU A 98 -3.92 21.19 8.82
CA LEU A 98 -3.93 22.62 9.15
C LEU A 98 -5.34 23.23 9.05
N THR A 99 -6.10 22.87 8.00
CA THR A 99 -7.38 23.52 7.67
C THR A 99 -8.62 22.66 7.95
N GLY A 100 -8.47 21.35 8.16
CA GLY A 100 -9.55 20.41 8.45
C GLY A 100 -10.40 20.00 7.23
N ILE A 101 -10.28 20.71 6.10
CA ILE A 101 -10.95 20.36 4.84
C ILE A 101 -10.29 19.14 4.18
N ALA A 102 -10.92 18.59 3.14
CA ALA A 102 -10.36 17.47 2.38
C ALA A 102 -8.94 17.81 1.89
N ASN A 103 -8.02 16.86 1.96
CA ASN A 103 -6.71 17.01 1.33
C ASN A 103 -6.75 16.61 -0.14
N ARG A 104 -5.61 16.72 -0.82
CA ARG A 104 -5.49 16.34 -2.23
C ARG A 104 -5.92 14.90 -2.51
N ARG A 105 -5.60 13.94 -1.63
CA ARG A 105 -5.99 12.54 -1.81
C ARG A 105 -7.51 12.38 -1.82
N SER A 106 -8.19 13.03 -0.87
CA SER A 106 -9.65 13.06 -0.83
C SER A 106 -10.25 13.73 -2.06
N PHE A 107 -9.64 14.80 -2.56
CA PHE A 107 -10.07 15.42 -3.81
C PHE A 107 -10.01 14.45 -4.98
N ASP A 108 -8.88 13.73 -5.13
CA ASP A 108 -8.71 12.75 -6.21
C ASP A 108 -9.77 11.64 -6.09
N GLN A 109 -10.02 11.12 -4.88
CA GLN A 109 -11.08 10.12 -4.64
C GLN A 109 -12.50 10.63 -4.96
N ILE A 110 -12.79 11.89 -4.65
CA ILE A 110 -14.08 12.52 -4.97
C ILE A 110 -14.23 12.67 -6.47
N LEU A 111 -13.17 13.13 -7.15
CA LEU A 111 -13.18 13.33 -8.59
C LEU A 111 -13.41 12.00 -9.33
N ASP A 112 -12.72 10.94 -8.93
CA ASP A 112 -12.88 9.59 -9.51
C ASP A 112 -14.32 9.07 -9.39
N ARG A 113 -15.01 9.36 -8.28
CA ARG A 113 -16.43 8.98 -8.09
C ARG A 113 -17.41 9.80 -8.93
N LEU A 114 -17.05 11.04 -9.25
CA LEU A 114 -17.92 11.97 -9.98
C LEU A 114 -17.68 11.95 -11.49
N VAL A 115 -16.57 11.37 -11.96
CA VAL A 115 -16.27 11.20 -13.39
C VAL A 115 -17.46 10.51 -14.08
N GLY A 116 -17.90 11.09 -15.19
CA GLY A 116 -19.07 10.63 -15.95
C GLY A 116 -20.36 11.43 -15.69
N ASN A 117 -20.39 12.29 -14.66
CA ASN A 117 -21.50 13.21 -14.41
C ASN A 117 -21.12 14.66 -14.78
N PRO A 118 -22.11 15.55 -15.07
CA PRO A 118 -21.84 16.98 -15.21
C PRO A 118 -21.23 17.54 -13.92
N LEU A 119 -19.98 18.00 -13.98
CA LEU A 119 -19.24 18.54 -12.84
C LEU A 119 -18.52 19.84 -13.22
N SER A 120 -18.29 20.71 -12.23
CA SER A 120 -17.47 21.92 -12.38
C SER A 120 -16.38 21.91 -11.31
N VAL A 121 -15.13 22.18 -11.70
CA VAL A 121 -13.99 22.29 -10.79
C VAL A 121 -13.45 23.71 -10.84
N ALA A 122 -13.22 24.28 -9.67
CA ALA A 122 -12.52 25.55 -9.52
C ALA A 122 -11.26 25.34 -8.69
N ILE A 123 -10.14 25.88 -9.16
CA ILE A 123 -8.88 25.94 -8.41
C ILE A 123 -8.69 27.39 -7.97
N VAL A 124 -8.53 27.60 -6.67
CA VAL A 124 -8.35 28.93 -6.07
C VAL A 124 -6.95 29.03 -5.50
N ASP A 125 -6.24 30.08 -5.90
CA ASP A 125 -4.93 30.44 -5.34
C ASP A 125 -5.06 31.72 -4.51
N LEU A 126 -4.31 31.83 -3.42
CA LEU A 126 -4.31 33.03 -2.59
C LEU A 126 -3.25 34.02 -3.09
N ASP A 127 -3.73 35.07 -3.74
CA ASP A 127 -2.88 36.14 -4.26
C ASP A 127 -1.94 36.69 -3.18
N ASN A 128 -0.66 36.81 -3.52
CA ASN A 128 0.36 37.40 -2.66
C ASN A 128 0.50 36.76 -1.26
N PHE A 129 0.06 35.51 -1.06
CA PHE A 129 0.12 34.85 0.24
C PHE A 129 1.55 34.78 0.83
N LYS A 130 2.57 34.68 -0.04
CA LYS A 130 3.97 34.75 0.38
C LYS A 130 4.31 36.07 1.09
N LEU A 131 3.81 37.21 0.61
CA LEU A 131 4.05 38.51 1.26
C LEU A 131 3.45 38.57 2.67
N VAL A 132 2.32 37.88 2.90
CA VAL A 132 1.71 37.77 4.23
C VAL A 132 2.65 36.99 5.16
N ASN A 133 3.17 35.84 4.71
CA ASN A 133 4.11 35.04 5.48
C ASN A 133 5.40 35.80 5.79
N ASP A 134 5.95 36.50 4.79
CA ASP A 134 7.19 37.26 4.92
C ASP A 134 7.02 38.45 5.89
N ARG A 135 5.84 39.08 5.96
CA ARG A 135 5.56 40.25 6.81
C ARG A 135 5.06 39.89 8.21
N HIS A 136 4.34 38.79 8.36
CA HIS A 136 3.56 38.48 9.57
C HIS A 136 3.86 37.10 10.19
N THR A 137 4.88 36.40 9.70
CA THR A 137 5.26 35.02 10.08
C THR A 137 4.33 33.94 9.53
N HIS A 138 4.84 32.71 9.49
CA HIS A 138 4.09 31.53 9.06
C HIS A 138 2.84 31.26 9.90
N ILE A 139 2.86 31.57 11.20
CA ILE A 139 1.71 31.36 12.09
C ILE A 139 0.53 32.25 11.65
N ALA A 140 0.80 33.49 11.24
CA ALA A 140 -0.25 34.37 10.71
C ALA A 140 -0.77 33.87 9.35
N GLY A 141 0.12 33.33 8.51
CA GLY A 141 -0.25 32.66 7.27
C GLY A 141 -1.19 31.47 7.49
N ASP A 142 -0.88 30.63 8.48
CA ASP A 142 -1.68 29.48 8.88
C ASP A 142 -3.08 29.90 9.34
N ALA A 143 -3.18 30.98 10.13
CA ALA A 143 -4.46 31.55 10.54
C ALA A 143 -5.29 32.06 9.34
N VAL A 144 -4.64 32.68 8.35
CA VAL A 144 -5.28 33.10 7.09
C VAL A 144 -5.81 31.88 6.33
N LEU A 145 -5.01 30.83 6.17
CA LEU A 145 -5.41 29.59 5.49
C LEU A 145 -6.61 28.94 6.18
N GLN A 146 -6.58 28.83 7.52
CA GLN A 146 -7.69 28.32 8.30
C GLN A 146 -8.96 29.17 8.17
N ARG A 147 -8.83 30.49 8.04
CA ARG A 147 -9.98 31.37 7.86
C ARG A 147 -10.57 31.25 6.47
N VAL A 148 -9.73 31.20 5.44
CA VAL A 148 -10.15 31.00 4.04
C VAL A 148 -10.86 29.65 3.88
N ALA A 149 -10.29 28.59 4.43
CA ALA A 149 -10.90 27.25 4.37
C ALA A 149 -12.30 27.26 4.99
N ARG A 150 -12.49 27.87 6.16
CA ARG A 150 -13.81 28.05 6.79
C ARG A 150 -14.78 28.81 5.90
N ILE A 151 -14.35 29.94 5.32
CA ILE A 151 -15.19 30.72 4.41
C ILE A 151 -15.62 29.88 3.19
N MET A 152 -14.69 29.14 2.58
CA MET A 152 -15.03 28.28 1.44
C MET A 152 -16.02 27.19 1.80
N VAL A 153 -15.85 26.53 2.96
CA VAL A 153 -16.79 25.53 3.46
C VAL A 153 -18.16 26.16 3.68
N ASP A 154 -18.25 27.27 4.40
CA ASP A 154 -19.52 27.95 4.68
C ASP A 154 -20.29 28.34 3.41
N GLN A 155 -19.58 28.70 2.33
CA GLN A 155 -20.19 29.09 1.05
C GLN A 155 -20.55 27.89 0.15
N ILE A 156 -19.88 26.74 0.30
CA ILE A 156 -19.98 25.60 -0.64
C ILE A 156 -20.70 24.38 0.01
N ALA A 157 -20.81 24.33 1.34
CA ALA A 157 -21.17 23.14 2.14
C ALA A 157 -22.47 22.41 1.74
N THR A 158 -23.39 23.07 1.05
CA THR A 158 -24.67 22.46 0.64
C THR A 158 -24.63 21.78 -0.73
N HIS A 159 -23.65 22.09 -1.60
CA HIS A 159 -23.68 21.67 -3.01
C HIS A 159 -22.32 21.25 -3.60
N GLY A 160 -21.26 21.19 -2.80
CA GLY A 160 -19.94 20.87 -3.34
C GLY A 160 -18.92 20.39 -2.32
N HIS A 161 -17.73 20.10 -2.82
CA HIS A 161 -16.59 19.63 -2.04
C HIS A 161 -15.47 20.68 -2.08
N VAL A 162 -14.82 20.89 -0.93
CA VAL A 162 -13.68 21.82 -0.81
C VAL A 162 -12.46 21.02 -0.36
N ALA A 163 -11.36 21.16 -1.09
CA ALA A 163 -10.12 20.46 -0.79
C ALA A 163 -8.88 21.34 -0.97
N ARG A 164 -7.84 21.07 -0.17
CA ARG A 164 -6.54 21.72 -0.29
C ARG A 164 -5.61 20.88 -1.18
N LEU A 165 -5.23 21.43 -2.32
CA LEU A 165 -4.43 20.74 -3.36
C LEU A 165 -2.90 20.88 -3.21
N GLY A 166 -2.41 21.72 -2.30
CA GLY A 166 -0.99 21.71 -1.94
C GLY A 166 -0.48 22.92 -1.15
N ALA A 167 0.83 22.87 -0.90
CA ALA A 167 1.72 24.00 -0.64
C ALA A 167 2.93 23.82 -1.56
N ARG A 168 3.10 24.69 -2.56
CA ARG A 168 4.28 24.64 -3.44
C ARG A 168 5.37 25.53 -2.82
N ASN A 169 6.32 24.94 -2.10
CA ASN A 169 7.60 25.61 -1.84
C ASN A 169 8.46 25.52 -3.10
N LEU A 170 8.24 26.41 -4.08
CA LEU A 170 9.22 26.67 -5.13
C LEU A 170 9.22 28.16 -5.46
N SER A 171 10.35 28.81 -5.18
CA SER A 171 10.71 30.06 -5.82
C SER A 171 10.71 29.83 -7.34
N SER A 172 9.80 30.50 -8.04
CA SER A 172 10.05 31.08 -9.36
C SER A 172 8.77 31.70 -9.88
N SER A 173 8.99 32.90 -10.41
CA SER A 173 8.10 33.94 -10.89
C SER A 173 7.23 33.56 -12.11
N SER A 174 6.14 34.33 -12.23
CA SER A 174 5.45 34.74 -13.49
C SER A 174 4.22 33.91 -13.93
N PRO A 175 3.30 34.47 -14.76
CA PRO A 175 2.32 35.46 -14.36
C PRO A 175 0.87 35.03 -14.70
N ARG A 176 -0.07 35.51 -13.86
CA ARG A 176 -1.52 35.75 -14.13
C ARG A 176 -2.14 34.99 -15.31
N LEU A 177 -2.90 33.94 -15.01
CA LEU A 177 -3.88 33.41 -15.97
C LEU A 177 -5.19 34.20 -15.85
N ARG A 178 -5.53 34.96 -16.90
CA ARG A 178 -6.82 35.65 -17.04
C ARG A 178 -7.86 34.61 -17.46
N TRP A 179 -8.98 34.51 -16.74
CA TRP A 179 -10.09 33.63 -17.06
C TRP A 179 -10.71 33.97 -18.44
N PRO A 180 -10.92 33.00 -19.36
CA PRO A 180 -11.72 33.23 -20.56
C PRO A 180 -13.21 33.17 -20.21
N ARG A 181 -13.97 34.17 -20.71
CA ARG A 181 -15.43 34.31 -20.53
C ARG A 181 -16.18 32.98 -20.71
N ARG A 182 -17.22 32.80 -19.87
CA ARG A 182 -18.25 31.73 -19.89
C ARG A 182 -18.38 31.00 -21.25
N PRO A 183 -18.34 29.65 -21.31
CA PRO A 183 -18.84 28.94 -22.48
C PRO A 183 -20.38 29.09 -22.57
N PRO A 184 -20.94 29.26 -23.77
CA PRO A 184 -22.37 29.44 -23.96
C PRO A 184 -23.08 28.09 -24.02
N SER A 185 -23.67 27.64 -22.92
CA SER A 185 -24.93 26.87 -22.90
C SER A 185 -25.25 26.35 -21.49
N ALA A 186 -25.82 27.20 -20.64
CA ALA A 186 -26.69 26.74 -19.57
C ALA A 186 -28.07 27.35 -19.87
N LYS A 187 -28.97 26.52 -20.40
CA LYS A 187 -30.38 26.92 -20.61
C LYS A 187 -30.96 27.29 -19.25
N ALA A 188 -31.27 28.56 -19.07
CA ALA A 188 -32.09 29.03 -17.97
C ALA A 188 -33.52 28.53 -18.20
N CYS A 189 -33.91 27.44 -17.53
CA CYS A 189 -35.30 27.04 -17.44
C CYS A 189 -35.96 27.93 -16.38
N GLY A 190 -36.63 28.99 -16.83
CA GLY A 190 -37.41 29.85 -15.95
C GLY A 190 -38.78 29.25 -15.67
N SER A 191 -39.17 29.17 -14.40
CA SER A 191 -40.57 29.07 -14.00
C SER A 191 -40.94 30.35 -13.26
N ARG A 192 -41.66 31.24 -13.95
CA ARG A 192 -42.41 32.34 -13.33
C ARG A 192 -43.57 31.72 -12.56
N SER A 193 -43.58 31.86 -11.24
CA SER A 193 -44.80 31.68 -10.44
C SER A 193 -45.59 32.99 -10.50
N ALA A 194 -46.74 32.95 -11.18
CA ALA A 194 -47.74 34.00 -11.12
C ALA A 194 -48.71 33.66 -9.98
N MET A 195 -48.89 34.59 -9.04
CA MET A 195 -49.97 34.53 -8.05
C MET A 195 -51.33 34.69 -8.73
N PRO A 196 -52.40 34.00 -8.28
CA PRO A 196 -53.76 34.41 -8.58
C PRO A 196 -54.34 35.24 -7.43
N THR A 197 -54.64 36.50 -7.73
CA THR A 197 -55.55 37.36 -6.96
C THR A 197 -56.97 36.80 -7.03
N GLY A 198 -57.65 36.73 -5.88
CA GLY A 198 -59.00 36.16 -5.76
C GLY A 198 -60.11 37.01 -6.36
N THR A 199 -61.27 36.39 -6.57
CA THR A 199 -62.58 37.03 -6.65
C THR A 199 -63.65 36.13 -6.01
N ARG A 200 -64.61 36.77 -5.34
CA ARG A 200 -65.70 36.21 -4.51
C ARG A 200 -66.96 35.91 -5.34
N SER A 201 -67.66 34.82 -4.94
CA SER A 201 -69.14 34.61 -4.87
C SER A 201 -70.01 34.59 -6.14
N PRO A 202 -71.29 34.09 -6.11
CA PRO A 202 -72.13 33.68 -4.96
C PRO A 202 -72.92 32.34 -5.07
N ARG A 203 -73.44 31.91 -3.90
CA ARG A 203 -74.69 31.16 -3.58
C ARG A 203 -75.33 30.24 -4.64
N THR A 204 -75.52 28.98 -4.27
CA THR A 204 -76.77 28.44 -3.67
C THR A 204 -76.44 27.18 -2.88
#